data_AF-E3HFR1-F1
#
_entry.id   AF-E3HFR1-F1
#
_cell.length_a   1.000
_cell.length_b   1.000
_cell.length_c   1.000
_cell.angle_alpha   90.00
_cell.angle_beta   90.00
_cell.angle_gamma   90.00
#
_symmetry.space_group_name_H-M   'P 1'
#
loop_
_entity.id
_entity.type
_entity.pdbx_description
1 polymer ?
#
loop_
_entity_poly.entity_id
_entity_poly.type
_entity_poly.pdbx_seq_one_letter_code
_entity_poly.pdbx_strand_id
1 'polypeptide(L)'
;MATGITETDVWTAADALLLEGARPTIERVRQKIGRGSPNTVSPYLETWFRSLGARIKDPGAFAAPAAVPDPVAQAAAHFWEAALAEARAQQEQAYRGRWEELAREGEQLASNAEQLQQRETQLAHREQDLQEALRVATAQLAAAEDRLQAAEQQLRQRDELLKRNQLQLEDARSATQAALAENENIRAQHAQALAATETRHAAHERRWLNELDGERGAVKRLQARLDEAQAASQQQAAQARKGLEQEQDQRRQAEQDAQGLRADVQALQMRQQTEQTAANAALAAAREREQSLEARLAAAEQRSSEYLAQLKGKDAQLGELTRHLMAQVQRQDAALAPPDNSHP
;
A
#
# COMPACT_ATOMS: atom_id res chain seq x y z
N MET A 1 98.39 102.11 -1.41
CA MET A 1 99.26 102.80 -2.39
C MET A 1 99.90 103.98 -1.69
N ALA A 2 101.23 104.04 -1.66
CA ALA A 2 101.97 105.08 -0.94
C ALA A 2 101.78 106.43 -1.65
N THR A 3 101.04 107.34 -1.03
CA THR A 3 100.81 108.70 -1.54
C THR A 3 102.14 109.44 -1.55
N GLY A 4 102.62 109.81 -2.75
CA GLY A 4 103.79 110.66 -2.93
C GLY A 4 103.60 112.02 -2.27
N ILE A 5 104.70 112.67 -1.90
CA ILE A 5 104.67 113.98 -1.26
C ILE A 5 104.21 115.03 -2.25
N THR A 6 103.24 115.83 -1.83
CA THR A 6 102.72 116.93 -2.63
C THR A 6 103.54 118.21 -2.42
N GLU A 7 103.51 119.10 -3.40
CA GLU A 7 104.13 120.43 -3.30
C GLU A 7 103.62 121.19 -2.06
N THR A 8 102.32 121.11 -1.79
CA THR A 8 101.66 121.74 -0.64
C THR A 8 102.22 121.26 0.69
N ASP A 9 102.53 119.96 0.83
CA ASP A 9 103.14 119.41 2.05
C ASP A 9 104.54 120.00 2.30
N VAL A 10 105.33 120.15 1.24
CA VAL A 10 106.68 120.75 1.30
C VAL A 10 106.61 122.23 1.66
N TRP A 11 105.68 122.97 1.05
CA TRP A 11 105.51 124.40 1.28
C TRP A 11 105.00 124.68 2.69
N THR A 12 104.03 123.89 3.17
CA THR A 12 103.49 124.03 4.53
C THR A 12 104.56 123.74 5.59
N ALA A 13 105.37 122.70 5.37
CA ALA A 13 106.47 122.37 6.28
C ALA A 13 107.59 123.43 6.25
N ALA A 14 107.89 124.01 5.08
CA ALA A 14 108.87 125.08 4.95
C ALA A 14 108.37 126.40 5.59
N ASP A 15 107.10 126.76 5.40
CA ASP A 15 106.46 127.91 6.06
C ASP A 15 106.45 127.73 7.58
N ALA A 16 106.12 126.53 8.09
CA ALA A 16 106.15 126.23 9.52
C ALA A 16 107.58 126.35 10.11
N LEU A 17 108.60 125.83 9.41
CA LEU A 17 110.00 125.97 9.85
C LEU A 17 110.46 127.44 9.85
N LEU A 18 110.01 128.22 8.88
CA LEU A 18 110.31 129.66 8.80
C LEU A 18 109.67 130.42 9.97
N LEU A 19 108.41 130.11 10.32
CA LEU A 19 107.71 130.68 11.49
C LEU A 19 108.38 130.29 12.82
N GLU A 20 108.95 129.08 12.89
CA GLU A 20 109.74 128.61 14.04
C GLU A 20 111.15 129.25 14.11
N GLY A 21 111.52 130.12 13.16
CA GLY A 21 112.82 130.81 13.09
C GLY A 21 113.96 129.92 12.58
N ALA A 22 113.67 128.71 12.10
CA ALA A 22 114.65 127.77 11.57
C ALA A 22 114.80 127.91 10.04
N ARG A 23 116.03 127.76 9.53
CA ARG A 23 116.26 127.73 8.07
C ARG A 23 115.66 126.46 7.46
N PRO A 24 114.71 126.55 6.50
CA PRO A 24 114.12 125.40 5.82
C PRO A 24 115.14 124.77 4.86
N THR A 25 115.90 123.78 5.34
CA THR A 25 116.80 122.97 4.51
C THR A 25 116.09 121.67 4.10
N ILE A 26 116.51 121.05 3.00
CA ILE A 26 115.91 119.80 2.47
C ILE A 26 115.78 118.74 3.58
N GLU A 27 116.82 118.59 4.40
CA GLU A 27 116.83 117.64 5.50
C GLU A 27 115.84 117.98 6.62
N ARG A 28 115.72 119.26 6.99
CA ARG A 28 114.78 119.71 8.04
C ARG A 28 113.33 119.64 7.59
N VAL A 29 113.05 120.02 6.35
CA VAL A 29 111.71 119.91 5.76
C VAL A 29 111.27 118.44 5.71
N ARG A 30 112.20 117.55 5.34
CA ARG A 30 111.97 116.11 5.38
C ARG A 30 111.77 115.58 6.80
N GLN A 31 112.53 116.05 7.78
CA GLN A 31 112.31 115.70 9.20
C GLN A 31 110.92 116.13 9.68
N LYS A 32 110.47 117.34 9.29
CA LYS A 32 109.15 117.86 9.67
C LYS A 32 107.99 117.10 9.04
N ILE A 33 108.14 116.68 7.78
CA ILE A 33 107.12 115.88 7.05
C ILE A 33 107.19 114.39 7.44
N GLY A 34 108.35 113.91 7.91
CA GLY A 34 108.57 112.52 8.34
C GLY A 34 108.68 111.51 7.19
N ARG A 35 108.60 111.95 5.94
CA ARG A 35 108.65 111.12 4.72
C ARG A 35 109.25 111.93 3.56
N GLY A 36 109.75 111.26 2.52
CA GLY A 36 110.19 111.91 1.27
C GLY A 36 111.62 111.64 0.85
N SER A 37 111.82 111.44 -0.44
CA SER A 37 113.15 111.38 -1.05
C SER A 37 113.71 112.80 -1.22
N PRO A 38 115.02 113.04 -0.95
CA PRO A 38 115.67 114.34 -1.19
C PRO A 38 115.42 114.87 -2.61
N ASN A 39 115.39 113.97 -3.60
CA ASN A 39 115.18 114.34 -5.01
C ASN A 39 113.76 114.87 -5.27
N THR A 40 112.78 114.54 -4.43
CA THR A 40 111.41 115.01 -4.57
C THR A 40 111.17 116.32 -3.81
N VAL A 41 111.85 116.54 -2.69
CA VAL A 41 111.71 117.77 -1.88
C VAL A 41 112.48 118.93 -2.50
N SER A 42 113.63 118.67 -3.15
CA SER A 42 114.50 119.73 -3.69
C SER A 42 113.80 120.66 -4.70
N PRO A 43 113.09 120.17 -5.73
CA PRO A 43 112.43 121.05 -6.70
C PRO A 43 111.31 121.89 -6.06
N TYR A 44 110.51 121.28 -5.18
CA TYR A 44 109.39 121.98 -4.52
C TYR A 44 109.87 123.01 -3.51
N LEU A 45 110.97 122.76 -2.79
CA LEU A 45 111.57 123.72 -1.87
C LEU A 45 112.17 124.92 -2.61
N GLU A 46 112.72 124.70 -3.81
CA GLU A 46 113.27 125.77 -4.64
C GLU A 46 112.15 126.65 -5.24
N THR A 47 111.05 126.04 -5.70
CA THR A 47 109.85 126.77 -6.11
C THR A 47 109.25 127.57 -4.94
N TRP A 48 109.22 126.99 -3.74
CA TRP A 48 108.82 127.68 -2.51
C TRP A 48 109.71 128.89 -2.21
N PHE A 49 111.04 128.73 -2.26
CA PHE A 49 111.96 129.82 -1.96
C PHE A 49 111.84 130.98 -2.97
N ARG A 50 111.58 130.65 -4.24
CA ARG A 50 111.34 131.64 -5.30
C ARG A 50 110.03 132.42 -5.10
N SER A 51 108.97 131.75 -4.66
CA SER A 51 107.67 132.38 -4.39
C SER A 51 107.64 133.13 -3.06
N LEU A 52 108.48 132.73 -2.10
CA LEU A 52 108.58 133.34 -0.77
C LEU A 52 108.95 134.83 -0.83
N GLY A 53 109.88 135.22 -1.71
CA GLY A 53 110.28 136.62 -1.86
C GLY A 53 109.11 137.54 -2.27
N ALA A 54 108.18 137.04 -3.09
CA ALA A 54 106.95 137.76 -3.44
C ALA A 54 105.94 137.77 -2.28
N ARG A 55 105.81 136.64 -1.56
CA ARG A 55 104.89 136.50 -0.41
C ARG A 55 105.28 137.35 0.79
N ILE A 56 106.57 137.47 1.11
CA ILE A 56 107.05 138.32 2.22
C ILE A 56 106.81 139.81 1.92
N LYS A 57 106.85 140.21 0.64
CA LYS A 57 106.63 141.60 0.23
C LYS A 57 105.15 142.02 0.32
N ASP A 58 104.24 141.05 0.35
CA ASP A 58 102.81 141.29 0.51
C ASP A 58 102.42 141.23 2.01
N PRO A 59 102.05 142.37 2.64
CA PRO A 59 101.69 142.42 4.05
C PRO A 59 100.45 141.57 4.41
N GLY A 60 99.68 141.10 3.41
CA GLY A 60 98.48 140.27 3.61
C GLY A 60 98.68 138.77 3.39
N ALA A 61 99.81 138.31 2.84
CA ALA A 61 99.99 136.92 2.42
C ALA A 61 100.09 135.90 3.59
N PHE A 62 100.32 136.39 4.80
CA PHE A 62 100.31 135.61 6.05
C PHE A 62 99.31 136.17 7.07
N ALA A 63 98.46 137.12 6.66
CA ALA A 63 97.41 137.63 7.53
C ALA A 63 96.32 136.55 7.69
N ALA A 64 95.89 136.31 8.93
CA ALA A 64 94.73 135.48 9.20
C ALA A 64 93.53 135.98 8.37
N PRO A 65 92.70 135.09 7.81
CA PRO A 65 91.51 135.51 7.07
C PRO A 65 90.74 136.52 7.92
N ALA A 66 90.33 137.63 7.29
CA ALA A 66 89.67 138.74 7.96
C ALA A 66 88.55 138.17 8.85
N ALA A 67 88.67 138.40 10.16
CA ALA A 67 87.69 137.92 11.12
C ALA A 67 86.32 138.42 10.68
N VAL A 68 85.41 137.47 10.41
CA VAL A 68 84.01 137.79 10.16
C VAL A 68 83.55 138.65 11.35
N PRO A 69 82.96 139.83 11.12
CA PRO A 69 82.51 140.66 12.24
C PRO A 69 81.64 139.83 13.18
N ASP A 70 81.94 139.88 14.47
CA ASP A 70 81.25 139.07 15.50
C ASP A 70 79.71 139.04 15.35
N PRO A 71 79.02 140.14 15.00
CA PRO A 71 77.57 140.10 14.77
C PRO A 71 77.12 139.15 13.66
N VAL A 72 77.91 139.03 12.58
CA VAL A 72 77.61 138.16 11.44
C VAL A 72 77.87 136.70 11.79
N ALA A 73 78.95 136.40 12.52
CA ALA A 73 79.25 135.05 12.99
C ALA A 73 78.18 134.54 13.98
N GLN A 74 77.72 135.40 14.90
CA GLN A 74 76.64 135.08 15.84
C GLN A 74 75.31 134.83 15.11
N ALA A 75 74.96 135.66 14.11
CA ALA A 75 73.75 135.45 13.32
C ALA A 75 73.80 134.13 12.52
N ALA A 76 74.95 133.79 11.92
CA ALA A 76 75.13 132.54 11.20
C ALA A 76 75.03 131.30 12.13
N ALA A 77 75.63 131.38 13.33
CA ALA A 77 75.49 130.33 14.34
C ALA A 77 74.04 130.15 14.77
N HIS A 78 73.31 131.25 15.00
CA HIS A 78 71.89 131.20 15.36
C HIS A 78 71.03 130.59 14.25
N PHE A 79 71.23 130.97 12.99
CA PHE A 79 70.52 130.36 11.86
C PHE A 79 70.83 128.87 11.71
N TRP A 80 72.09 128.47 11.93
CA TRP A 80 72.49 127.07 11.91
C TRP A 80 71.84 126.25 13.04
N GLU A 81 71.82 126.80 14.26
CA GLU A 81 71.13 126.18 15.40
C GLU A 81 69.62 126.04 15.15
N ALA A 82 68.98 127.08 14.60
CA ALA A 82 67.56 127.04 14.24
C ALA A 82 67.29 126.01 13.13
N ALA A 83 68.14 125.94 12.10
CA ALA A 83 68.02 124.95 11.03
C ALA A 83 68.20 123.51 11.56
N LEU A 84 69.16 123.29 12.48
CA LEU A 84 69.35 121.99 13.12
C LEU A 84 68.19 121.62 14.04
N ALA A 85 67.63 122.57 14.78
CA ALA A 85 66.47 122.35 15.64
C ALA A 85 65.25 121.94 14.81
N GLU A 86 65.00 122.64 13.69
CA GLU A 86 63.91 122.33 12.76
C GLU A 86 64.13 120.96 12.07
N ALA A 87 65.33 120.68 11.58
CA ALA A 87 65.65 119.38 10.97
C ALA A 87 65.47 118.21 11.97
N ARG A 88 65.87 118.40 13.24
CA ARG A 88 65.65 117.41 14.30
C ARG A 88 64.16 117.25 14.62
N ALA A 89 63.40 118.34 14.66
CA ALA A 89 61.95 118.28 14.88
C ALA A 89 61.23 117.53 13.75
N GLN A 90 61.57 117.80 12.49
CA GLN A 90 61.03 117.09 11.33
C GLN A 90 61.41 115.61 11.33
N GLN A 91 62.66 115.29 11.68
CA GLN A 91 63.11 113.90 11.79
C GLN A 91 62.36 113.15 12.90
N GLU A 92 62.19 113.76 14.07
CA GLU A 92 61.43 113.19 15.19
C GLU A 92 59.97 112.96 14.80
N GLN A 93 59.33 113.91 14.10
CA GLN A 93 57.97 113.73 13.57
C GLN A 93 57.89 112.59 12.56
N ALA A 94 58.84 112.50 11.62
CA ALA A 94 58.90 111.42 10.65
C ALA A 94 59.10 110.05 11.33
N TYR A 95 59.95 109.96 12.35
CA TYR A 95 60.09 108.73 13.12
C TYR A 95 58.82 108.36 13.87
N ARG A 96 58.16 109.31 14.53
CA ARG A 96 56.88 109.06 15.21
C ARG A 96 55.83 108.53 14.25
N GLY A 97 55.67 109.16 13.07
CA GLY A 97 54.76 108.67 12.03
C GLY A 97 55.09 107.25 11.59
N ARG A 98 56.37 106.94 11.34
CA ARG A 98 56.83 105.60 10.96
C ARG A 98 56.62 104.55 12.06
N TRP A 99 56.81 104.93 13.33
CA TRP A 99 56.55 104.05 14.46
C TRP A 99 55.06 103.75 14.62
N GLU A 100 54.19 104.75 14.42
CA GLU A 100 52.74 104.56 14.43
C GLU A 100 52.25 103.69 13.26
N GLU A 101 52.79 103.89 12.06
CA GLU A 101 52.52 103.03 10.89
C GLU A 101 52.93 101.58 11.18
N LEU A 102 54.16 101.36 11.65
CA LEU A 102 54.67 100.02 11.95
C LEU A 102 53.87 99.34 13.08
N ALA A 103 53.44 100.11 14.09
CA ALA A 103 52.57 99.59 15.14
C ALA A 103 51.23 99.11 14.58
N ARG A 104 50.59 99.91 13.69
CA ARG A 104 49.34 99.54 13.03
C ARG A 104 49.51 98.31 12.13
N GLU A 105 50.59 98.23 11.37
CA GLU A 105 50.91 97.06 10.55
C GLU A 105 51.12 95.81 11.42
N GLY A 106 51.82 95.96 12.55
CA GLY A 106 52.02 94.88 13.52
C GLY A 106 50.71 94.36 14.11
N GLU A 107 49.81 95.26 14.51
CA GLU A 107 48.47 94.90 15.00
C GLU A 107 47.62 94.19 13.93
N GLN A 108 47.67 94.66 12.68
CA GLN A 108 46.97 94.01 11.57
C GLN A 108 47.50 92.62 11.28
N LEU A 109 48.83 92.45 11.26
CA LEU A 109 49.46 91.14 11.05
C LEU A 109 49.13 90.18 12.19
N ALA A 110 49.13 90.65 13.45
CA ALA A 110 48.73 89.84 14.59
C ALA A 110 47.27 89.38 14.49
N SER A 111 46.34 90.30 14.18
CA SER A 111 44.93 89.96 13.95
C SER A 111 44.75 88.95 12.81
N ASN A 112 45.48 89.12 11.71
CA ASN A 112 45.41 88.19 10.58
C ASN A 112 45.96 86.81 10.93
N ALA A 113 47.04 86.75 11.71
CA ALA A 113 47.61 85.50 12.20
C ALA A 113 46.63 84.75 13.12
N GLU A 114 45.98 85.45 14.05
CA GLU A 114 44.96 84.87 14.91
C GLU A 114 43.77 84.33 14.11
N GLN A 115 43.28 85.09 13.11
CA GLN A 115 42.19 84.64 12.24
C GLN A 115 42.58 83.40 11.42
N LEU A 116 43.81 83.35 10.91
CA LEU A 116 44.31 82.19 10.17
C LEU A 116 44.40 80.96 11.08
N GLN A 117 44.94 81.11 12.29
CA GLN A 117 45.02 80.04 13.28
C GLN A 117 43.62 79.52 13.69
N GLN A 118 42.64 80.41 13.85
CA GLN A 118 41.26 80.02 14.12
C GLN A 118 40.64 79.23 12.95
N ARG A 119 40.94 79.61 11.70
CA ARG A 119 40.47 78.88 10.52
C ARG A 119 41.12 77.51 10.40
N GLU A 120 42.42 77.42 10.65
CA GLU A 120 43.16 76.15 10.62
C GLU A 120 42.62 75.17 11.67
N THR A 121 42.38 75.63 12.89
CA THR A 121 41.78 74.78 13.94
C THR A 121 40.37 74.33 13.57
N GLN A 122 39.53 75.22 13.02
CA GLN A 122 38.19 74.84 12.52
C GLN A 122 38.25 73.83 11.38
N LEU A 123 39.17 73.99 10.43
CA LEU A 123 39.35 73.04 9.33
C LEU A 123 39.84 71.68 9.84
N ALA A 124 40.79 71.67 10.78
CA ALA A 124 41.28 70.43 11.41
C ALA A 124 40.16 69.69 12.14
N HIS A 125 39.31 70.40 12.90
CA HIS A 125 38.15 69.78 13.54
C HIS A 125 37.14 69.22 12.53
N ARG A 126 36.82 69.98 11.48
CA ARG A 126 35.93 69.48 10.41
C ARG A 126 36.48 68.26 9.70
N GLU A 127 37.80 68.22 9.47
CA GLU A 127 38.46 67.05 8.87
C GLU A 127 38.33 65.82 9.78
N GLN A 128 38.57 65.99 11.08
CA GLN A 128 38.38 64.92 12.07
C GLN A 128 36.93 64.42 12.10
N ASP A 129 35.96 65.33 12.13
CA ASP A 129 34.53 64.99 12.12
C ASP A 129 34.14 64.22 10.86
N LEU A 130 34.64 64.64 9.69
CA LEU A 130 34.40 63.96 8.41
C LEU A 130 35.07 62.59 8.36
N GLN A 131 36.29 62.46 8.89
CA GLN A 131 36.98 61.17 8.98
C GLN A 131 36.21 60.19 9.87
N GLU A 132 35.70 60.64 11.02
CA GLU A 132 34.90 59.80 11.91
C GLU A 132 33.55 59.46 11.28
N ALA A 133 32.88 60.41 10.62
CA ALA A 133 31.64 60.15 9.89
C ALA A 133 31.85 59.13 8.76
N LEU A 134 32.96 59.22 8.02
CA LEU A 134 33.33 58.25 7.00
C LEU A 134 33.59 56.87 7.62
N ARG A 135 34.30 56.81 8.75
CA ARG A 135 34.57 55.57 9.48
C ARG A 135 33.27 54.91 9.95
N VAL A 136 32.33 55.68 10.47
CA VAL A 136 31.02 55.18 10.89
C VAL A 136 30.21 54.70 9.69
N ALA A 137 30.16 55.47 8.61
CA ALA A 137 29.42 55.11 7.40
C ALA A 137 29.99 53.83 6.75
N THR A 138 31.31 53.71 6.66
CA THR A 138 31.97 52.49 6.15
C THR A 138 31.73 51.28 7.04
N ALA A 139 31.76 51.44 8.36
CA ALA A 139 31.42 50.35 9.29
C ALA A 139 29.94 49.94 9.17
N GLN A 140 29.03 50.90 9.00
CA GLN A 140 27.61 50.62 8.76
C GLN A 140 27.37 49.92 7.44
N LEU A 141 28.08 50.30 6.38
CA LEU A 141 28.02 49.64 5.07
C LEU A 141 28.49 48.19 5.17
N ALA A 142 29.65 47.95 5.79
CA ALA A 142 30.16 46.59 6.00
C ALA A 142 29.17 45.73 6.82
N ALA A 143 28.62 46.28 7.91
CA ALA A 143 27.61 45.57 8.70
C ALA A 143 26.30 45.29 7.93
N ALA A 144 25.92 46.17 6.99
CA ALA A 144 24.76 45.95 6.12
C ALA A 144 25.05 44.88 5.07
N GLU A 145 26.24 44.86 4.49
CA GLU A 145 26.71 43.83 3.55
C GLU A 145 26.75 42.45 4.23
N ASP A 146 27.29 42.35 5.45
CA ASP A 146 27.30 41.11 6.23
C ASP A 146 25.88 40.60 6.51
N ARG A 147 24.95 41.49 6.88
CA ARG A 147 23.54 41.14 7.08
C ARG A 147 22.88 40.68 5.79
N LEU A 148 23.18 41.30 4.66
CA LEU A 148 22.66 40.91 3.35
C LEU A 148 23.17 39.51 2.98
N GLN A 149 24.47 39.25 3.11
CA GLN A 149 25.05 37.94 2.84
C GLN A 149 24.46 36.86 3.75
N ALA A 150 24.28 37.14 5.04
CA ALA A 150 23.63 36.22 5.97
C ALA A 150 22.18 35.93 5.57
N ALA A 151 21.42 36.96 5.16
CA ALA A 151 20.05 36.80 4.68
C ALA A 151 19.97 35.99 3.38
N GLU A 152 20.89 36.21 2.43
CA GLU A 152 20.98 35.42 1.20
C GLU A 152 21.30 33.95 1.48
N GLN A 153 22.22 33.67 2.40
CA GLN A 153 22.52 32.30 2.82
C GLN A 153 21.30 31.63 3.47
N GLN A 154 20.59 32.34 4.34
CA GLN A 154 19.35 31.83 4.94
C GLN A 154 18.27 31.56 3.89
N LEU A 155 18.12 32.43 2.89
CA LEU A 155 17.16 32.23 1.80
C LEU A 155 17.52 30.96 1.00
N ARG A 156 18.78 30.78 0.62
CA ARG A 156 19.25 29.57 -0.08
C ARG A 156 18.99 28.30 0.72
N GLN A 157 19.26 28.32 2.03
CA GLN A 157 18.97 27.18 2.91
C GLN A 157 17.46 26.88 2.96
N ARG A 158 16.60 27.92 3.03
CA ARG A 158 15.15 27.74 3.00
C ARG A 158 14.66 27.18 1.67
N ASP A 159 15.20 27.64 0.55
CA ASP A 159 14.84 27.14 -0.78
C ASP A 159 15.25 25.67 -0.96
N GLU A 160 16.43 25.29 -0.48
CA GLU A 160 16.85 23.88 -0.47
C GLU A 160 15.93 23.01 0.39
N LEU A 161 15.56 23.48 1.59
CA LEU A 161 14.62 22.77 2.46
C LEU A 161 13.23 22.67 1.83
N LEU A 162 12.73 23.74 1.21
CA LEU A 162 11.46 23.72 0.48
C LEU A 162 11.49 22.71 -0.67
N LYS A 163 12.56 22.68 -1.46
CA LYS A 163 12.73 21.71 -2.54
C LYS A 163 12.74 20.27 -2.01
N ARG A 164 13.46 20.00 -0.91
CA ARG A 164 13.46 18.67 -0.27
C ARG A 164 12.07 18.27 0.22
N ASN A 165 11.35 19.18 0.86
CA ASN A 165 9.99 18.93 1.34
C ASN A 165 9.00 18.71 0.18
N GLN A 166 9.15 19.44 -0.94
CA GLN A 166 8.34 19.24 -2.15
C GLN A 166 8.55 17.84 -2.73
N LEU A 167 9.81 17.40 -2.88
CA LEU A 167 10.12 16.05 -3.34
C LEU A 167 9.55 14.98 -2.40
N GLN A 168 9.72 15.14 -1.08
CA GLN A 168 9.14 14.23 -0.10
C GLN A 168 7.61 14.17 -0.16
N LEU A 169 6.96 15.30 -0.41
CA LEU A 169 5.51 15.37 -0.57
C LEU A 169 5.05 14.68 -1.84
N GLU A 170 5.78 14.84 -2.95
CA GLU A 170 5.52 14.15 -4.22
C GLU A 170 5.71 12.63 -4.07
N ASP A 171 6.79 12.19 -3.41
CA ASP A 171 7.05 10.79 -3.10
C ASP A 171 5.94 10.21 -2.21
N ALA A 172 5.54 10.91 -1.15
CA ALA A 172 4.45 10.46 -0.27
C ALA A 172 3.11 10.41 -1.01
N ARG A 173 2.83 11.36 -1.91
CA ARG A 173 1.63 11.35 -2.76
C ARG A 173 1.63 10.18 -3.75
N SER A 174 2.75 9.90 -4.39
CA SER A 174 2.85 8.75 -5.30
C SER A 174 2.72 7.42 -4.55
N ALA A 175 3.34 7.29 -3.38
CA ALA A 175 3.24 6.10 -2.54
C ALA A 175 1.80 5.86 -2.05
N THR A 176 1.10 6.92 -1.64
CA THR A 176 -0.31 6.84 -1.22
C THR A 176 -1.23 6.49 -2.39
N GLN A 177 -1.02 7.06 -3.57
CA GLN A 177 -1.76 6.69 -4.79
C GLN A 177 -1.53 5.23 -5.18
N ALA A 178 -0.29 4.75 -5.13
CA ALA A 178 0.05 3.35 -5.40
C ALA A 178 -0.62 2.40 -4.39
N ALA A 179 -0.60 2.75 -3.09
CA ALA A 179 -1.26 1.96 -2.06
C ALA A 179 -2.79 1.92 -2.22
N LEU A 180 -3.41 3.02 -2.63
CA LEU A 180 -4.85 3.07 -2.93
C LEU A 180 -5.19 2.18 -4.14
N ALA A 181 -4.43 2.30 -5.23
CA ALA A 181 -4.64 1.48 -6.42
C ALA A 181 -4.46 -0.02 -6.12
N GLU A 182 -3.47 -0.38 -5.31
CA GLU A 182 -3.29 -1.77 -4.88
C GLU A 182 -4.44 -2.25 -4.00
N ASN A 183 -4.94 -1.41 -3.08
CA ASN A 183 -6.09 -1.75 -2.26
C ASN A 183 -7.36 -1.96 -3.09
N GLU A 184 -7.58 -1.13 -4.11
CA GLU A 184 -8.69 -1.29 -5.07
C GLU A 184 -8.55 -2.59 -5.87
N ASN A 185 -7.35 -2.92 -6.34
CA ASN A 185 -7.07 -4.17 -7.04
C ASN A 185 -7.36 -5.39 -6.15
N ILE A 186 -6.87 -5.40 -4.91
CA ILE A 186 -7.14 -6.46 -3.92
C ILE A 186 -8.66 -6.58 -3.66
N ARG A 187 -9.36 -5.46 -3.48
CA ARG A 187 -10.83 -5.46 -3.28
C ARG A 187 -11.56 -6.04 -4.50
N ALA A 188 -11.15 -5.66 -5.72
CA ALA A 188 -11.74 -6.17 -6.94
C ALA A 188 -11.51 -7.69 -7.09
N GLN A 189 -10.29 -8.16 -6.83
CA GLN A 189 -9.95 -9.59 -6.84
C GLN A 189 -10.77 -10.37 -5.79
N HIS A 190 -10.89 -9.83 -4.57
CA HIS A 190 -11.69 -10.44 -3.52
C HIS A 190 -13.18 -10.49 -3.89
N ALA A 191 -13.73 -9.41 -4.43
CA ALA A 191 -15.12 -9.38 -4.90
C ALA A 191 -15.36 -10.40 -6.02
N GLN A 192 -14.42 -10.52 -6.96
CA GLN A 192 -14.48 -11.53 -8.02
C GLN A 192 -14.39 -12.96 -7.47
N ALA A 193 -13.53 -13.21 -6.49
CA ALA A 193 -13.40 -14.50 -5.83
C ALA A 193 -14.70 -14.89 -5.11
N LEU A 194 -15.30 -13.96 -4.36
CA LEU A 194 -16.60 -14.15 -3.70
C LEU A 194 -17.69 -14.46 -4.71
N ALA A 195 -17.85 -13.64 -5.75
CA ALA A 195 -18.85 -13.86 -6.80
C ALA A 195 -18.66 -15.23 -7.50
N ALA A 196 -17.41 -15.65 -7.73
CA ALA A 196 -17.11 -16.97 -8.29
C ALA A 196 -17.50 -18.11 -7.33
N THR A 197 -17.24 -17.97 -6.03
CA THR A 197 -17.67 -18.96 -5.03
C THR A 197 -19.19 -19.02 -4.91
N GLU A 198 -19.88 -17.89 -4.84
CA GLU A 198 -21.34 -17.82 -4.80
C GLU A 198 -21.96 -18.46 -6.04
N THR A 199 -21.42 -18.17 -7.23
CA THR A 199 -21.87 -18.79 -8.48
C THR A 199 -21.69 -20.31 -8.46
N ARG A 200 -20.55 -20.81 -7.95
CA ARG A 200 -20.31 -22.25 -7.79
C ARG A 200 -21.29 -22.86 -6.78
N HIS A 201 -21.48 -22.24 -5.63
CA HIS A 201 -22.41 -22.71 -4.60
C HIS A 201 -23.85 -22.75 -5.11
N ALA A 202 -24.32 -21.70 -5.79
CA ALA A 202 -25.64 -21.67 -6.41
C ALA A 202 -25.80 -22.76 -7.49
N ALA A 203 -24.75 -23.02 -8.29
CA ALA A 203 -24.76 -24.11 -9.26
C ALA A 203 -24.82 -25.50 -8.60
N HIS A 204 -24.06 -25.72 -7.53
CA HIS A 204 -24.10 -26.96 -6.74
C HIS A 204 -25.46 -27.16 -6.07
N GLU A 205 -26.02 -26.11 -5.47
CA GLU A 205 -27.34 -26.14 -4.84
C GLU A 205 -28.44 -26.50 -5.85
N ARG A 206 -28.45 -25.85 -7.02
CA ARG A 206 -29.37 -26.19 -8.12
C ARG A 206 -29.22 -27.64 -8.56
N ARG A 207 -27.99 -28.13 -8.69
CA ARG A 207 -27.73 -29.53 -9.06
C ARG A 207 -28.27 -30.50 -8.01
N TRP A 208 -28.01 -30.25 -6.73
CA TRP A 208 -28.52 -31.09 -5.63
C TRP A 208 -30.03 -31.08 -5.52
N LEU A 209 -30.67 -29.92 -5.72
CA LEU A 209 -32.13 -29.83 -5.75
C LEU A 209 -32.70 -30.67 -6.92
N ASN A 210 -32.11 -30.59 -8.10
CA ASN A 210 -32.52 -31.40 -9.25
C ASN A 210 -32.30 -32.91 -9.01
N GLU A 211 -31.18 -33.30 -8.40
CA GLU A 211 -30.91 -34.69 -8.02
C GLU A 211 -31.93 -35.18 -6.98
N LEU A 212 -32.23 -34.38 -5.95
CA LEU A 212 -33.23 -34.69 -4.94
C LEU A 212 -34.63 -34.85 -5.53
N ASP A 213 -35.04 -33.96 -6.44
CA ASP A 213 -36.33 -34.05 -7.14
C ASP A 213 -36.37 -35.28 -8.07
N GLY A 214 -35.24 -35.62 -8.70
CA GLY A 214 -35.06 -36.85 -9.46
C GLY A 214 -35.26 -38.10 -8.59
N GLU A 215 -34.61 -38.16 -7.43
CA GLU A 215 -34.75 -39.24 -6.44
C GLU A 215 -36.17 -39.32 -5.87
N ARG A 216 -36.79 -38.19 -5.52
CA ARG A 216 -38.20 -38.15 -5.11
C ARG A 216 -39.12 -38.69 -6.19
N GLY A 217 -38.87 -38.33 -7.45
CA GLY A 217 -39.58 -38.87 -8.61
C GLY A 217 -39.33 -40.37 -8.82
N ALA A 218 -38.12 -40.87 -8.57
CA ALA A 218 -37.78 -42.29 -8.61
C ALA A 218 -38.51 -43.07 -7.50
N VAL A 219 -38.47 -42.58 -6.26
CA VAL A 219 -39.20 -43.14 -5.11
C VAL A 219 -40.71 -43.19 -5.40
N LYS A 220 -41.30 -42.11 -5.91
CA LYS A 220 -42.73 -42.08 -6.27
C LYS A 220 -43.07 -43.12 -7.35
N ARG A 221 -42.22 -43.28 -8.36
CA ARG A 221 -42.40 -44.30 -9.41
C ARG A 221 -42.24 -45.73 -8.87
N LEU A 222 -41.27 -45.96 -7.98
CA LEU A 222 -41.07 -47.25 -7.33
C LEU A 222 -42.25 -47.59 -6.41
N GLN A 223 -42.76 -46.62 -5.66
CA GLN A 223 -43.95 -46.78 -4.83
C GLN A 223 -45.17 -47.15 -5.69
N ALA A 224 -45.42 -46.42 -6.79
CA ALA A 224 -46.51 -46.74 -7.71
C ALA A 224 -46.39 -48.14 -8.32
N ARG A 225 -45.17 -48.57 -8.72
CA ARG A 225 -44.92 -49.93 -9.20
C ARG A 225 -45.14 -50.98 -8.13
N LEU A 226 -44.79 -50.69 -6.88
CA LEU A 226 -45.01 -51.59 -5.75
C LEU A 226 -46.51 -51.72 -5.48
N ASP A 227 -47.26 -50.61 -5.47
CA ASP A 227 -48.71 -50.60 -5.30
C ASP A 227 -49.40 -51.37 -6.45
N GLU A 228 -48.94 -51.19 -7.69
CA GLU A 228 -49.45 -51.94 -8.87
C GLU A 228 -49.12 -53.43 -8.78
N ALA A 229 -47.89 -53.81 -8.40
CA ALA A 229 -47.51 -55.19 -8.19
C ALA A 229 -48.29 -55.85 -7.04
N GLN A 230 -48.54 -55.10 -5.96
CA GLN A 230 -49.40 -55.54 -4.86
C GLN A 230 -50.85 -55.73 -5.32
N ALA A 231 -51.40 -54.80 -6.09
CA ALA A 231 -52.74 -54.93 -6.67
C ALA A 231 -52.83 -56.12 -7.63
N ALA A 232 -51.83 -56.31 -8.50
CA ALA A 232 -51.75 -57.46 -9.41
C ALA A 232 -51.63 -58.78 -8.64
N SER A 233 -50.81 -58.83 -7.59
CA SER A 233 -50.68 -59.99 -6.71
C SER A 233 -51.99 -60.29 -5.96
N GLN A 234 -52.69 -59.26 -5.46
CA GLN A 234 -54.01 -59.41 -4.85
C GLN A 234 -55.05 -59.92 -5.86
N GLN A 235 -55.04 -59.40 -7.09
CA GLN A 235 -55.91 -59.89 -8.17
C GLN A 235 -55.60 -61.34 -8.54
N GLN A 236 -54.33 -61.71 -8.69
CA GLN A 236 -53.91 -63.09 -8.94
C GLN A 236 -54.32 -64.01 -7.78
N ALA A 237 -54.14 -63.57 -6.53
CA ALA A 237 -54.59 -64.32 -5.36
C ALA A 237 -56.12 -64.47 -5.33
N ALA A 238 -56.87 -63.43 -5.70
CA ALA A 238 -58.33 -63.50 -5.81
C ALA A 238 -58.78 -64.43 -6.94
N GLN A 239 -58.13 -64.37 -8.10
CA GLN A 239 -58.37 -65.29 -9.23
C GLN A 239 -58.02 -66.74 -8.86
N ALA A 240 -56.90 -66.97 -8.18
CA ALA A 240 -56.51 -68.28 -7.69
C ALA A 240 -57.49 -68.82 -6.63
N ARG A 241 -57.98 -67.96 -5.73
CA ARG A 241 -59.05 -68.31 -4.77
C ARG A 241 -60.34 -68.69 -5.50
N LYS A 242 -60.76 -67.90 -6.47
CA LYS A 242 -61.95 -68.19 -7.29
C LYS A 242 -61.79 -69.49 -8.09
N GLY A 243 -60.62 -69.72 -8.68
CA GLY A 243 -60.31 -70.97 -9.37
C GLY A 243 -60.32 -72.17 -8.41
N LEU A 244 -59.76 -72.02 -7.20
CA LEU A 244 -59.81 -73.04 -6.17
C LEU A 244 -61.25 -73.33 -5.70
N GLU A 245 -62.09 -72.30 -5.52
CA GLU A 245 -63.51 -72.47 -5.21
C GLU A 245 -64.23 -73.23 -6.33
N GLN A 246 -63.98 -72.90 -7.60
CA GLN A 246 -64.52 -73.61 -8.75
C GLN A 246 -64.06 -75.08 -8.81
N GLU A 247 -62.77 -75.35 -8.57
CA GLU A 247 -62.23 -76.72 -8.48
C GLU A 247 -62.82 -77.49 -7.30
N GLN A 248 -63.02 -76.84 -6.15
CA GLN A 248 -63.68 -77.44 -4.98
C GLN A 248 -65.15 -77.76 -5.25
N ASP A 249 -65.87 -76.89 -5.96
CA ASP A 249 -67.26 -77.11 -6.35
C ASP A 249 -67.37 -78.22 -7.40
N GLN A 250 -66.49 -78.25 -8.40
CA GLN A 250 -66.40 -79.35 -9.36
C GLN A 250 -66.06 -80.67 -8.66
N ARG A 251 -65.13 -80.67 -7.69
CA ARG A 251 -64.86 -81.86 -6.86
C ARG A 251 -66.07 -82.29 -6.06
N ARG A 252 -66.78 -81.37 -5.41
CA ARG A 252 -68.00 -81.68 -4.65
C ARG A 252 -69.06 -82.29 -5.56
N GLN A 253 -69.22 -81.75 -6.77
CA GLN A 253 -70.17 -82.26 -7.74
C GLN A 253 -69.76 -83.64 -8.27
N ALA A 254 -68.47 -83.85 -8.58
CA ALA A 254 -67.95 -85.17 -8.96
C ALA A 254 -68.04 -86.20 -7.82
N GLU A 255 -67.86 -85.78 -6.56
CA GLU A 255 -68.08 -86.64 -5.38
C GLU A 255 -69.56 -87.00 -5.23
N GLN A 256 -70.48 -86.07 -5.46
CA GLN A 256 -71.93 -86.34 -5.47
C GLN A 256 -72.31 -87.29 -6.61
N ASP A 257 -71.79 -87.09 -7.82
CA ASP A 257 -72.01 -87.97 -8.97
C ASP A 257 -71.43 -89.37 -8.70
N ALA A 258 -70.24 -89.46 -8.10
CA ALA A 258 -69.65 -90.74 -7.70
C ALA A 258 -70.44 -91.44 -6.58
N GLN A 259 -71.02 -90.68 -5.64
CA GLN A 259 -71.94 -91.23 -4.63
C GLN A 259 -73.25 -91.71 -5.26
N GLY A 260 -73.81 -90.97 -6.22
CA GLY A 260 -74.96 -91.37 -7.01
C GLY A 260 -74.71 -92.68 -7.77
N LEU A 261 -73.60 -92.75 -8.51
CA LEU A 261 -73.17 -93.98 -9.22
C LEU A 261 -72.93 -95.15 -8.25
N ARG A 262 -72.36 -94.91 -7.07
CA ARG A 262 -72.20 -95.96 -6.03
C ARG A 262 -73.55 -96.44 -5.50
N ALA A 263 -74.51 -95.55 -5.29
CA ALA A 263 -75.86 -95.91 -4.87
C ALA A 263 -76.58 -96.73 -5.95
N ASP A 264 -76.42 -96.38 -7.23
CA ASP A 264 -76.96 -97.13 -8.37
C ASP A 264 -76.34 -98.53 -8.48
N VAL A 265 -75.02 -98.65 -8.31
CA VAL A 265 -74.32 -99.95 -8.28
C VAL A 265 -74.79 -100.80 -7.09
N GLN A 266 -74.97 -100.23 -5.90
CA GLN A 266 -75.52 -100.94 -4.75
C GLN A 266 -76.98 -101.39 -4.98
N ALA A 267 -77.81 -100.56 -5.61
CA ALA A 267 -79.18 -100.91 -5.95
C ALA A 267 -79.25 -102.05 -6.98
N LEU A 268 -78.36 -102.04 -7.99
CA LEU A 268 -78.21 -103.14 -8.95
C LEU A 268 -77.72 -104.44 -8.29
N GLN A 269 -76.75 -104.35 -7.38
CA GLN A 269 -76.27 -105.51 -6.61
C GLN A 269 -77.38 -106.10 -5.73
N MET A 270 -78.17 -105.27 -5.05
CA MET A 270 -79.31 -105.72 -4.26
C MET A 270 -80.38 -106.39 -5.14
N ARG A 271 -80.68 -105.85 -6.33
CA ARG A 271 -81.58 -106.49 -7.31
C ARG A 271 -81.06 -107.87 -7.74
N GLN A 272 -79.78 -107.98 -8.10
CA GLN A 272 -79.17 -109.25 -8.48
C GLN A 272 -79.22 -110.27 -7.33
N GLN A 273 -78.96 -109.85 -6.08
CA GLN A 273 -79.06 -110.74 -4.92
C GLN A 273 -80.50 -111.21 -4.68
N THR A 274 -81.51 -110.35 -4.85
CA THR A 274 -82.92 -110.75 -4.76
C THR A 274 -83.33 -111.72 -5.88
N GLU A 275 -82.83 -111.53 -7.10
CA GLU A 275 -83.09 -112.45 -8.22
C GLU A 275 -82.40 -113.82 -8.00
N GLN A 276 -81.16 -113.83 -7.49
CA GLN A 276 -80.43 -115.06 -7.17
C GLN A 276 -81.07 -115.86 -6.02
N THR A 277 -81.55 -115.17 -4.98
CA THR A 277 -82.26 -115.82 -3.87
C THR A 277 -83.61 -116.39 -4.31
N ALA A 278 -84.36 -115.67 -5.16
CA ALA A 278 -85.61 -116.18 -5.74
C ALA A 278 -85.39 -117.40 -6.65
N ALA A 279 -84.33 -117.40 -7.47
CA ALA A 279 -83.98 -118.54 -8.32
C ALA A 279 -83.59 -119.79 -7.51
N ASN A 280 -82.81 -119.62 -6.42
CA ASN A 280 -82.41 -120.72 -5.55
C ASN A 280 -83.60 -121.31 -4.76
N ALA A 281 -84.56 -120.48 -4.33
CA ALA A 281 -85.78 -120.94 -3.68
C ALA A 281 -86.70 -121.73 -4.63
N ALA A 282 -86.81 -121.31 -5.90
CA ALA A 282 -87.57 -122.03 -6.92
C ALA A 282 -86.96 -123.41 -7.24
N LEU A 283 -85.63 -123.53 -7.22
CA LEU A 283 -84.91 -124.77 -7.49
C LEU A 283 -85.01 -125.76 -6.33
N ALA A 284 -85.05 -125.29 -5.08
CA ALA A 284 -85.31 -126.12 -3.90
C ALA A 284 -86.74 -126.69 -3.89
N ALA A 285 -87.75 -125.86 -4.22
CA ALA A 285 -89.14 -126.30 -4.31
C ALA A 285 -89.39 -127.32 -5.45
N ALA A 286 -88.62 -127.25 -6.53
CA ALA A 286 -88.68 -128.25 -7.61
C ALA A 286 -88.13 -129.62 -7.17
N ARG A 287 -87.01 -129.63 -6.41
CA ARG A 287 -86.40 -130.86 -5.89
C ARG A 287 -87.27 -131.57 -4.85
N GLU A 288 -87.97 -130.83 -3.98
CA GLU A 288 -88.91 -131.42 -3.02
C GLU A 288 -90.13 -132.06 -3.70
N ARG A 289 -90.62 -131.47 -4.80
CA ARG A 289 -91.71 -132.05 -5.61
C ARG A 289 -91.28 -133.36 -6.28
N GLU A 290 -90.05 -133.42 -6.79
CA GLU A 290 -89.48 -134.60 -7.43
C GLU A 290 -89.36 -135.78 -6.44
N GLN A 291 -88.80 -135.53 -5.25
CA GLN A 291 -88.69 -136.54 -4.19
C GLN A 291 -90.06 -137.05 -3.69
N SER A 292 -91.08 -136.18 -3.66
CA SER A 292 -92.44 -136.58 -3.25
C SER A 292 -93.15 -137.48 -4.27
N LEU A 293 -92.80 -137.36 -5.55
CA LEU A 293 -93.36 -138.17 -6.63
C LEU A 293 -92.70 -139.55 -6.69
N GLU A 294 -91.38 -139.62 -6.48
CA GLU A 294 -90.64 -140.90 -6.40
C GLU A 294 -91.12 -141.77 -5.22
N ALA A 295 -91.37 -141.18 -4.06
CA ALA A 295 -91.90 -141.89 -2.90
C ALA A 295 -93.33 -142.46 -3.14
N ARG A 296 -94.14 -141.80 -3.97
CA ARG A 296 -95.49 -142.28 -4.34
C ARG A 296 -95.45 -143.42 -5.36
N LEU A 297 -94.44 -143.42 -6.24
CA LEU A 297 -94.26 -144.45 -7.27
C LEU A 297 -93.77 -145.77 -6.63
N ALA A 298 -92.81 -145.70 -5.69
CA ALA A 298 -92.34 -146.86 -4.93
C ALA A 298 -93.45 -147.53 -4.11
N ALA A 299 -94.36 -146.74 -3.51
CA ALA A 299 -95.50 -147.25 -2.75
C ALA A 299 -96.58 -147.93 -3.63
N ALA A 300 -96.69 -147.55 -4.90
CA ALA A 300 -97.63 -148.15 -5.85
C ALA A 300 -97.10 -149.49 -6.39
N GLU A 301 -95.79 -149.60 -6.64
CA GLU A 301 -95.14 -150.84 -7.08
C GLU A 301 -95.18 -151.94 -6.01
N GLN A 302 -94.98 -151.58 -4.73
CA GLN A 302 -95.13 -152.53 -3.62
C GLN A 302 -96.54 -153.12 -3.53
N ARG A 303 -97.58 -152.28 -3.66
CA ARG A 303 -98.99 -152.72 -3.64
C ARG A 303 -99.35 -153.62 -4.83
N SER A 304 -98.77 -153.37 -6.00
CA SER A 304 -98.93 -154.23 -7.18
C SER A 304 -98.32 -155.62 -6.98
N SER A 305 -97.16 -155.70 -6.31
CA SER A 305 -96.48 -156.97 -6.05
C SER A 305 -97.25 -157.86 -5.04
N GLU A 306 -97.91 -157.25 -4.05
CA GLU A 306 -98.71 -157.96 -3.04
C GLU A 306 -100.01 -158.55 -3.61
N TYR A 307 -100.67 -157.84 -4.55
CA TYR A 307 -101.86 -158.37 -5.23
C TYR A 307 -101.55 -159.56 -6.15
N LEU A 308 -100.38 -159.56 -6.81
CA LEU A 308 -99.93 -160.68 -7.65
C LEU A 308 -99.58 -161.94 -6.82
N ALA A 309 -99.08 -161.75 -5.59
CA ALA A 309 -98.81 -162.87 -4.67
C ALA A 309 -100.11 -163.48 -4.11
N GLN A 310 -101.14 -162.67 -3.84
CA GLN A 310 -102.45 -163.17 -3.39
C GLN A 310 -103.22 -163.97 -4.46
N LEU A 311 -103.06 -163.63 -5.75
CA LEU A 311 -103.70 -164.36 -6.85
C LEU A 311 -103.10 -165.76 -7.06
N LYS A 312 -101.76 -165.90 -6.97
CA LYS A 312 -101.11 -167.23 -7.06
C LYS A 312 -101.48 -168.18 -5.92
N GLY A 313 -101.83 -167.65 -4.74
CA GLY A 313 -102.27 -168.45 -3.58
C GLY A 313 -103.69 -169.02 -3.74
N LYS A 314 -104.59 -168.32 -4.43
CA LYS A 314 -105.97 -168.77 -4.64
C LYS A 314 -106.08 -169.85 -5.73
N ASP A 315 -105.25 -169.80 -6.76
CA ASP A 315 -105.24 -170.82 -7.82
C ASP A 315 -104.73 -172.19 -7.31
N ALA A 316 -103.82 -172.21 -6.32
CA ALA A 316 -103.38 -173.45 -5.69
C ALA A 316 -104.49 -174.14 -4.86
N GLN A 317 -105.40 -173.38 -4.26
CA GLN A 317 -106.49 -173.91 -3.44
C GLN A 317 -107.63 -174.52 -4.28
N LEU A 318 -107.86 -174.04 -5.50
CA LEU A 318 -108.85 -174.61 -6.42
C LEU A 318 -108.39 -175.93 -7.08
N GLY A 319 -107.08 -176.13 -7.22
CA GLY A 319 -106.50 -177.36 -7.76
C GLY A 319 -106.47 -178.56 -6.81
N GLU A 320 -106.59 -178.33 -5.50
CA GLU A 320 -106.72 -179.40 -4.50
C GLU A 320 -108.18 -179.81 -4.27
N LEU A 321 -109.13 -178.87 -4.32
CA LEU A 321 -110.55 -179.17 -4.13
C LEU A 321 -111.14 -180.06 -5.25
N THR A 322 -110.65 -179.91 -6.48
CA THR A 322 -111.09 -180.71 -7.64
C THR A 322 -110.52 -182.13 -7.63
N ARG A 323 -109.35 -182.37 -7.03
CA ARG A 323 -108.82 -183.72 -6.83
C ARG A 323 -109.50 -184.45 -5.68
N HIS A 324 -109.95 -183.74 -4.64
CA HIS A 324 -110.64 -184.35 -3.51
C HIS A 324 -112.10 -184.76 -3.81
N LEU A 325 -112.79 -184.06 -4.73
CA LEU A 325 -114.16 -184.40 -5.14
C LEU A 325 -114.26 -185.60 -6.11
N MET A 326 -113.22 -185.92 -6.88
CA MET A 326 -113.21 -187.15 -7.70
C MET A 326 -112.86 -188.42 -6.91
N ALA A 327 -112.43 -188.29 -5.65
CA ALA A 327 -112.08 -189.42 -4.79
C ALA A 327 -113.25 -189.93 -3.91
N GLN A 328 -114.41 -189.28 -3.91
CA GLN A 328 -115.48 -189.53 -2.92
C GLN A 328 -116.86 -189.89 -3.49
N VAL A 329 -116.97 -190.17 -4.80
CA VAL A 329 -118.23 -190.58 -5.48
C VAL A 329 -117.98 -191.83 -6.33
N GLN A 330 -117.74 -193.04 -5.83
CA GLN A 330 -118.77 -193.88 -5.25
C GLN A 330 -118.18 -195.30 -5.28
N ARG A 331 -117.88 -195.81 -4.10
CA ARG A 331 -117.52 -197.21 -3.81
C ARG A 331 -118.42 -197.75 -2.69
N GLN A 332 -119.70 -197.34 -2.65
CA GLN A 332 -120.68 -197.83 -1.68
C GLN A 332 -122.05 -198.09 -2.34
N ASP A 333 -122.51 -199.34 -2.15
CA ASP A 333 -123.83 -199.98 -2.29
C ASP A 333 -124.37 -200.27 -3.72
N ALA A 334 -124.46 -201.51 -4.25
CA ALA A 334 -124.69 -202.87 -3.75
C ALA A 334 -126.11 -203.18 -3.20
N ALA A 335 -126.87 -203.93 -4.04
CA ALA A 335 -127.96 -204.89 -3.75
C ALA A 335 -129.43 -204.41 -3.65
N LEU A 336 -130.21 -204.71 -4.72
CA LEU A 336 -131.41 -205.58 -4.70
C LEU A 336 -132.11 -205.65 -6.10
N ALA A 337 -131.72 -206.66 -6.90
CA ALA A 337 -132.47 -207.75 -7.56
C ALA A 337 -133.96 -207.60 -8.07
N PRO A 338 -134.55 -208.60 -8.79
CA PRO A 338 -134.95 -208.65 -10.21
C PRO A 338 -136.51 -208.87 -10.32
N PRO A 339 -137.19 -209.45 -11.35
CA PRO A 339 -136.79 -210.11 -12.61
C PRO A 339 -137.63 -209.74 -13.86
N ASP A 340 -137.35 -210.48 -14.94
CA ASP A 340 -138.30 -210.94 -15.97
C ASP A 340 -138.35 -210.22 -17.33
N ASN A 341 -138.14 -211.05 -18.36
CA ASN A 341 -138.64 -211.02 -19.75
C ASN A 341 -138.40 -209.78 -20.64
N SER A 342 -138.04 -209.91 -21.92
CA SER A 342 -138.04 -211.06 -22.83
C SER A 342 -137.37 -210.66 -24.17
N HIS A 343 -136.97 -211.67 -24.95
CA HIS A 343 -137.00 -211.75 -26.42
C HIS A 343 -138.11 -210.90 -27.11
N PRO A 344 -138.11 -210.79 -28.45
CA PRO A 344 -137.08 -211.11 -29.46
C PRO A 344 -136.65 -209.92 -30.34
#